data_AF-B7PRK5-F1
#
_entry.id   AF-B7PRK5-F1
#
_cell.length_a   1.000
_cell.length_b   1.000
_cell.length_c   1.000
_cell.angle_alpha   90.00
_cell.angle_beta   90.00
_cell.angle_gamma   90.00
#
_symmetry.space_group_name_H-M   'P 1'
#
loop_
_entity.id
_entity.type
_entity.pdbx_description
1 polymer ?
#
loop_
_entity_poly.entity_id
_entity_poly.type
_entity_poly.pdbx_seq_one_letter_code
_entity_poly.pdbx_strand_id
1 'polypeptide(L)' 'MSRLSVRALRVLTPASAVASLVANAIALCSNSWLHSTELMPNPYYNGSGDREQLAKNTVSGLWKMCFNEPAMIYINMAL' A
#
# COMPACT_ATOMS: atom_id res chain seq x y z
N MET A 1 0.75 -5.55 44.31
CA MET A 1 -0.07 -5.65 43.08
C MET A 1 -1.26 -6.56 43.35
N SER A 2 -2.46 -6.15 42.93
CA SER A 2 -3.67 -6.96 43.07
C SER A 2 -3.56 -8.27 42.28
N ARG A 3 -3.95 -9.41 42.88
CA ARG A 3 -3.95 -10.73 42.23
C ARG A 3 -4.82 -10.76 40.96
N LEU A 4 -5.84 -9.91 40.88
CA LEU A 4 -6.70 -9.76 39.71
C LEU A 4 -5.94 -9.13 38.53
N SER A 5 -5.08 -8.14 38.81
CA SER A 5 -4.28 -7.47 37.78
C SER A 5 -3.27 -8.43 37.15
N VAL A 6 -2.61 -9.28 37.95
CA VAL A 6 -1.67 -10.30 37.43
C VAL A 6 -2.39 -11.35 36.57
N ARG A 7 -3.61 -11.75 36.95
CA ARG A 7 -4.45 -12.65 36.15
C ARG A 7 -4.90 -12.00 34.85
N ALA A 8 -5.32 -10.73 34.90
CA ALA A 8 -5.71 -9.97 33.72
C ALA A 8 -4.54 -9.84 32.74
N LEU A 9 -3.35 -9.43 33.21
CA LEU A 9 -2.13 -9.37 32.40
C LEU A 9 -1.79 -10.72 31.75
N ARG A 10 -1.86 -11.81 32.51
CA ARG A 10 -1.61 -13.17 31.97
C ARG A 10 -2.51 -13.57 30.81
N VAL A 11 -3.70 -12.99 30.70
CA VAL A 11 -4.64 -13.25 29.60
C VAL A 11 -4.49 -12.20 28.49
N LEU A 12 -4.31 -10.94 28.86
CA LEU A 12 -4.18 -9.84 27.91
C LEU A 12 -2.91 -9.94 27.06
N THR A 13 -1.79 -10.37 27.64
CA THR A 13 -0.52 -10.49 26.92
C THR A 13 -0.56 -11.54 25.80
N PRO A 14 -1.01 -12.79 26.01
CA PRO A 14 -1.14 -13.73 24.91
C PRO A 14 -2.26 -13.34 23.94
N ALA A 15 -3.35 -12.75 24.42
CA ALA A 15 -4.43 -12.29 23.54
C ALA A 15 -3.96 -11.18 22.59
N SER A 16 -3.20 -10.19 23.08
CA SER A 16 -2.62 -9.16 22.23
C SER A 16 -1.59 -9.72 21.27
N ALA A 17 -0.74 -10.66 21.72
CA ALA A 17 0.24 -11.32 20.86
C ALA A 17 -0.43 -12.08 19.70
N VAL A 18 -1.51 -12.83 19.98
CA VAL A 18 -2.29 -13.54 18.94
C VAL A 18 -2.95 -12.56 18.00
N ALA A 19 -3.57 -11.49 18.50
CA ALA A 19 -4.18 -10.46 17.67
C ALA A 19 -3.16 -9.78 16.75
N SER A 20 -1.96 -9.47 17.26
CA SER A 20 -0.86 -8.95 16.44
C SER A 20 -0.41 -9.95 15.38
N LEU A 21 -0.29 -11.23 15.72
CA LEU A 21 0.08 -12.27 14.76
C LEU A 21 -0.93 -12.39 13.61
N VAL A 22 -2.22 -12.36 13.93
CA VAL A 22 -3.30 -12.40 12.93
C VAL A 22 -3.27 -11.16 12.04
N ALA A 23 -3.10 -9.97 12.63
CA ALA A 23 -3.02 -8.73 11.86
C ALA A 23 -1.82 -8.73 10.90
N ASN A 24 -0.66 -9.21 11.35
CA ASN A 24 0.53 -9.34 10.50
C ASN A 24 0.32 -10.38 9.40
N ALA A 25 -0.32 -11.52 9.70
CA ALA A 25 -0.62 -12.53 8.68
C ALA A 25 -1.55 -11.98 7.59
N ILE A 26 -2.59 -11.23 7.97
CA ILE A 26 -3.49 -10.56 7.02
C ILE A 26 -2.72 -9.51 6.21
N ALA A 27 -1.86 -8.73 6.87
CA ALA A 27 -1.02 -7.75 6.17
C ALA A 27 -0.15 -8.45 5.13
N LEU A 28 0.62 -9.50 5.48
CA LEU A 28 1.47 -10.25 4.55
C LEU A 28 0.70 -10.84 3.35
N CYS A 29 -0.55 -11.26 3.56
CA CYS A 29 -1.41 -11.78 2.50
C CYS A 29 -2.13 -10.68 1.71
N SER A 30 -2.18 -9.45 2.22
CA SER A 30 -2.78 -8.32 1.54
C SER A 30 -1.91 -7.87 0.38
N ASN A 31 -2.57 -7.55 -0.72
CA ASN A 31 -1.96 -7.21 -1.99
C ASN A 31 -1.80 -5.69 -2.21
N SER A 32 -2.00 -4.90 -1.15
CA SER A 32 -1.99 -3.43 -1.20
C SER A 32 -0.99 -2.83 -0.22
N TRP A 33 0.28 -3.25 -0.33
CA TRP A 33 1.35 -2.74 0.54
C TRP A 33 1.90 -1.39 0.08
N LEU A 34 2.11 -1.27 -1.22
CA LEU A 34 2.79 -0.14 -1.80
C LEU A 34 1.96 0.43 -2.95
N HIS A 35 1.62 1.71 -2.83
CA HIS A 35 0.99 2.47 -3.89
C HIS A 35 2.00 3.52 -4.35
N SER A 36 2.50 3.37 -5.58
CA SER A 36 3.54 4.25 -6.14
C SER A 36 3.08 4.81 -7.46
N THR A 37 3.09 6.13 -7.55
CA THR A 37 2.86 6.89 -8.77
C THR A 37 4.20 7.35 -9.32
N GLU A 38 4.59 6.85 -10.49
CA GLU A 38 5.83 7.24 -11.15
C GLU A 38 5.51 8.13 -12.36
N LEU A 39 6.20 9.26 -12.47
CA LEU A 39 6.15 10.14 -13.63
C LEU A 39 7.20 9.65 -14.64
N MET A 40 6.74 9.15 -15.78
CA MET A 40 7.60 8.65 -16.85
C MET A 40 7.63 9.64 -18.02
N PRO A 41 8.78 9.93 -18.63
CA PRO A 41 8.83 10.78 -19.83
C PRO A 41 8.06 10.12 -20.98
N ASN A 42 7.21 10.89 -21.64
CA ASN A 42 6.36 10.39 -22.72
C ASN A 42 7.20 10.13 -24.00
N PRO A 43 7.33 8.88 -24.48
CA PRO A 43 8.10 8.57 -25.68
C PRO A 43 7.45 9.12 -26.97
N TYR A 44 6.17 9.50 -26.92
CA TYR A 44 5.43 10.09 -28.03
C TYR A 44 5.35 11.62 -27.95
N TYR A 45 6.14 12.25 -27.07
CA TYR A 45 6.13 13.71 -26.93
C TYR A 45 6.61 14.40 -28.22
N ASN A 46 5.68 14.99 -28.95
CA ASN A 46 5.91 15.62 -30.25
C ASN A 46 6.24 17.12 -30.16
N GLY A 47 6.69 17.62 -29.00
CA GLY A 47 7.07 19.02 -28.80
C GLY A 47 5.93 20.06 -28.89
N SER A 48 4.73 19.66 -29.28
CA SER A 48 3.54 20.50 -29.40
C SER A 48 2.30 19.69 -29.01
N GLY A 49 1.72 20.00 -27.85
CA GLY A 49 0.36 19.60 -27.47
C GLY A 49 0.21 18.37 -26.56
N ASP A 50 1.08 17.38 -26.64
CA ASP A 50 1.07 16.23 -25.71
C ASP A 50 1.98 16.50 -24.52
N ARG A 51 1.62 16.09 -23.30
CA ARG A 51 2.43 16.37 -22.09
C ARG A 51 3.76 15.59 -22.13
N GLU A 52 4.80 16.22 -21.59
CA GLU A 52 6.16 15.68 -21.49
C GLU A 52 6.28 14.43 -20.60
N GLN A 53 5.33 14.25 -19.66
CA GLN A 53 5.34 13.18 -18.68
C GLN A 53 3.98 12.48 -18.58
N LEU A 54 4.01 11.15 -18.46
CA LEU A 54 2.88 10.26 -18.20
C LEU A 54 2.94 9.80 -16.74
N ALA A 55 1.83 9.83 -16.02
CA ALA A 55 1.77 9.28 -14.66
C ALA A 55 1.35 7.81 -14.71
N LYS A 56 2.22 6.94 -14.23
CA LYS A 56 2.00 5.50 -14.15
C LYS A 56 1.71 5.13 -12.69
N ASN A 57 0.55 4.52 -12.45
CA ASN A 57 0.18 4.06 -11.14
C ASN A 57 0.51 2.57 -10.97
N THR A 58 1.20 2.23 -9.88
CA THR A 58 1.54 0.85 -9.56
C THR A 58 1.08 0.52 -8.15
N VAL A 59 0.30 -0.56 -8.03
CA VAL A 59 -0.11 -1.13 -6.75
C VAL A 59 0.59 -2.47 -6.60
N SER A 60 1.45 -2.57 -5.60
CA SER A 60 2.20 -3.78 -5.29
C SER A 60 1.78 -4.35 -3.96
N GLY A 61 1.48 -5.66 -3.97
CA GLY A 61 1.48 -6.46 -2.77
C GLY A 61 2.91 -6.77 -2.33
N LEU A 62 3.07 -7.34 -1.13
CA LEU A 62 4.39 -7.70 -0.62
C LEU A 62 5.08 -8.77 -1.48
N TRP A 63 4.30 -9.71 -2.01
CA TRP A 63 4.81 -10.87 -2.75
C TRP A 63 4.74 -10.72 -4.28
N LYS A 64 3.83 -9.87 -4.77
CA LYS A 64 3.59 -9.68 -6.22
C LYS A 64 3.13 -8.27 -6.50
N MET A 65 3.54 -7.73 -7.65
CA MET A 65 2.92 -6.54 -8.22
C MET A 65 1.51 -6.91 -8.69
N CYS A 66 0.49 -6.17 -8.25
CA CYS A 66 -0.91 -6.53 -8.45
C CYS A 66 -1.58 -5.71 -9.54
N PHE A 67 -1.28 -4.41 -9.62
CA PHE A 67 -1.74 -3.56 -10.70
C PHE A 67 -0.60 -2.73 -11.25
N ASN A 68 -0.45 -2.82 -12.57
CA ASN A 68 0.42 -1.97 -13.35
C ASN A 68 -0.50 -1.27 -14.35
N GLU A 69 -1.19 -0.23 -13.88
CA GLU A 69 -2.05 0.54 -14.79
C GLU A 69 -1.14 1.20 -15.84
N PRO A 70 -1.45 1.03 -17.14
CA PRO A 70 -0.70 1.72 -18.18
C PRO A 70 -0.78 3.22 -17.91
N ALA A 71 0.32 3.93 -18.17
CA ALA A 71 0.43 5.33 -17.83
C ALA A 71 -0.68 6.12 -18.52
N MET A 72 -1.71 6.48 -17.74
CA MET A 72 -2.85 7.23 -18.25
C MET A 72 -2.46 8.69 -18.25
N ILE A 73 -2.88 9.41 -19.28
CA ILE A 73 -2.88 10.87 -19.26
C ILE A 73 -3.89 11.25 -18.17
N TYR A 74 -3.41 11.46 -16.94
CA TYR A 74 -4.27 11.92 -15.85
C TYR A 74 -4.73 13.34 -16.18
N ILE A 75 -5.88 13.40 -16.84
CA ILE A 75 -6.70 14.59 -16.98
C ILE A 75 -7.32 14.82 -15.60
N ASN A 76 -6.89 15.89 -14.94
CA ASN A 76 -7.57 16.58 -13.82
C ASN A 76 -7.96 15.77 -12.59
N MET A 77 -7.11 15.81 -11.55
CA MET A 77 -7.59 15.96 -10.18
C MET A 77 -6.53 16.56 -9.25
N ALA A 78 -6.07 17.78 -9.57
CA ALA A 78 -5.41 18.66 -8.61
C ALA A 78 -5.71 20.11 -9.03
N LEU A 79 -6.73 20.68 -8.38
CA LEU A 79 -7.33 22.02 -8.54
C LEU A 79 -8.13 22.29 -9.82
#